data_AF-A0AA39M9Z4-F1
#
_entry.id   AF-A0AA39M9Z4-F1
#
_cell.length_a   1.000
_cell.length_b   1.000
_cell.length_c   1.000
_cell.angle_alpha   90.00
_cell.angle_beta   90.00
_cell.angle_gamma   90.00
#
_symmetry.space_group_name_H-M   'P 1'
#
loop_
_entity.id
_entity.type
_entity.pdbx_description
1 polymer ?
#
loop_
_entity_poly.entity_id
_entity_poly.type
_entity_poly.pdbx_seq_one_letter_code
_entity_poly.pdbx_strand_id
1 'polypeptide(L)'
;MEEGTATFGWNQFSDMTTEEFAKLYLMDREALQSSKPNYTEPRPISLYQGNCPSCWIFSAVQNVESVYAVKKGKLYSLSEQQLIDCRAGCSSGWSMNALRNIRNMGGLERESDYRYTGVGGSCRYNRGKAVLNIDGAISLAADEYLIAQHLVHYGPISVAFNARDSIMHYKGGIVKISSCGHVADHSVLLVGYGSENGIPYWIVKNSWGKWWGEKGYFRMYRGRNTCGIANHAVTAVVN
;
A
#
# COMPACT_ATOMS: atom_id res chain seq x y z
N MET A 1 0.34 -21.90 -20.23
CA MET A 1 1.06 -20.62 -20.07
C MET A 1 0.17 -19.50 -20.60
N GLU A 2 -0.63 -18.87 -19.74
CA GLU A 2 -1.19 -17.53 -20.05
C GLU A 2 -0.27 -16.47 -19.41
N GLU A 3 0.99 -16.46 -19.82
CA GLU A 3 1.99 -15.55 -19.27
C GLU A 3 1.70 -14.11 -19.69
N GLY A 4 1.86 -13.18 -18.75
CA GLY A 4 1.71 -11.75 -19.01
C GLY A 4 2.96 -11.17 -19.66
N THR A 5 2.94 -9.86 -19.95
CA THR A 5 4.10 -9.15 -20.52
C THR A 5 5.22 -8.86 -19.49
N ALA A 6 5.15 -9.45 -18.29
CA ALA A 6 6.08 -9.19 -17.19
C ALA A 6 7.50 -9.68 -17.47
N THR A 7 8.46 -8.84 -17.10
CA THR A 7 9.90 -9.12 -17.12
C THR A 7 10.45 -9.06 -15.69
N PHE A 8 11.36 -10.00 -15.40
CA PHE A 8 11.98 -10.18 -14.09
C PHE A 8 13.51 -10.16 -14.23
N GLY A 9 14.22 -9.79 -13.17
CA GLY A 9 15.68 -9.80 -13.16
C GLY A 9 16.28 -9.03 -11.98
N TRP A 10 17.61 -8.92 -12.00
CA TRP A 10 18.42 -8.37 -10.90
C TRP A 10 17.93 -7.00 -10.41
N ASN A 11 17.69 -6.91 -9.10
CA ASN A 11 17.35 -5.68 -8.37
C ASN A 11 17.98 -5.72 -6.96
N GLN A 12 17.64 -4.77 -6.09
CA GLN A 12 18.23 -4.64 -4.74
C GLN A 12 17.79 -5.70 -3.72
N PHE A 13 17.12 -6.76 -4.17
CA PHE A 13 16.72 -7.92 -3.36
C PHE A 13 17.27 -9.24 -3.93
N SER A 14 18.07 -9.20 -4.99
CA SER A 14 18.56 -10.40 -5.68
C SER A 14 19.77 -11.07 -5.03
N ASP A 15 20.27 -10.49 -3.94
CA ASP A 15 21.24 -11.06 -2.99
C ASP A 15 20.56 -11.73 -1.79
N MET A 16 19.22 -11.69 -1.69
CA MET A 16 18.43 -12.23 -0.58
C MET A 16 17.66 -13.49 -0.98
N THR A 17 17.49 -14.43 -0.06
CA THR A 17 16.51 -15.50 -0.22
C THR A 17 15.07 -14.96 -0.15
N THR A 18 14.12 -15.72 -0.70
CA THR A 18 12.68 -15.42 -0.60
C THR A 18 12.22 -15.34 0.86
N GLU A 19 12.84 -16.10 1.75
CA GLU A 19 12.57 -16.17 3.18
C GLU A 19 13.07 -14.93 3.93
N GLU A 20 14.30 -14.48 3.64
CA GLU A 20 14.85 -13.24 4.18
C GLU A 20 14.08 -12.01 3.67
N PHE A 21 13.77 -11.99 2.38
CA PHE A 21 12.96 -10.94 1.77
C PHE A 21 11.56 -10.86 2.41
N ALA A 22 10.89 -12.01 2.60
CA ALA A 22 9.60 -12.07 3.26
C ALA A 22 9.67 -11.59 4.72
N LYS A 23 10.75 -11.91 5.45
CA LYS A 23 10.95 -11.51 6.85
C LYS A 23 11.23 -10.02 7.03
N LEU A 24 11.85 -9.36 6.04
CA LEU A 24 12.29 -7.96 6.14
C LEU A 24 11.33 -6.95 5.51
N TYR A 25 10.68 -7.31 4.39
CA TYR A 25 9.91 -6.36 3.56
C TYR A 25 8.41 -6.68 3.45
N LEU A 26 8.00 -7.89 3.78
CA LEU A 26 6.61 -8.33 3.76
C LEU A 26 6.02 -8.39 5.18
N MET A 27 4.71 -8.53 5.24
CA MET A 27 3.91 -8.66 6.45
C MET A 27 3.84 -10.12 6.89
N ASP A 28 3.95 -10.37 8.20
CA ASP A 28 3.86 -11.69 8.81
C ASP A 28 2.48 -12.35 8.59
N ARG A 29 2.45 -13.41 7.78
CA ARG A 29 1.26 -14.17 7.41
C ARG A 29 0.53 -14.82 8.59
N GLU A 30 1.19 -15.07 9.73
CA GLU A 30 0.55 -15.65 10.92
C GLU A 30 -0.11 -14.56 11.77
N ALA A 31 0.60 -13.45 12.02
CA ALA A 31 0.04 -12.29 12.73
C ALA A 31 -1.23 -11.74 12.04
N LEU A 32 -1.23 -11.69 10.70
CA LEU A 32 -2.36 -11.21 9.90
C LEU A 32 -3.63 -12.06 10.04
N GLN A 33 -3.53 -13.39 10.20
CA GLN A 33 -4.70 -14.28 10.33
C GLN A 33 -5.54 -13.98 11.59
N SER A 34 -4.95 -13.39 12.62
CA SER A 34 -5.63 -13.03 13.86
C SER A 34 -6.52 -11.78 13.78
N SER A 35 -6.36 -10.94 12.74
CA SER A 35 -6.87 -9.57 12.74
C SER A 35 -7.67 -9.20 11.48
N LYS A 36 -8.95 -8.86 11.64
CA LYS A 36 -9.87 -8.54 10.53
C LYS A 36 -9.84 -7.04 10.14
N PRO A 37 -9.55 -6.68 8.87
CA PRO A 37 -9.46 -5.28 8.44
C PRO A 37 -10.76 -4.69 7.83
N ASN A 38 -10.65 -3.40 7.47
CA ASN A 38 -11.54 -2.48 6.72
C ASN A 38 -10.63 -1.24 6.33
N TYR A 39 -11.01 -0.13 5.69
CA TYR A 39 -10.18 0.23 4.52
C TYR A 39 -9.84 1.75 4.13
N THR A 40 -9.11 2.07 3.00
CA THR A 40 -8.01 3.10 2.80
C THR A 40 -8.19 4.49 2.10
N GLU A 41 -7.58 4.89 0.95
CA GLU A 41 -7.86 6.05 0.03
C GLU A 41 -6.70 7.07 -0.44
N PRO A 42 -5.88 7.00 -1.56
CA PRO A 42 -4.44 7.48 -1.76
C PRO A 42 -3.77 8.41 -2.82
N ARG A 43 -2.67 9.12 -2.42
CA ARG A 43 -1.31 9.45 -3.03
C ARG A 43 -0.71 10.79 -2.52
N PRO A 44 0.52 11.24 -2.89
CA PRO A 44 1.90 10.81 -2.54
C PRO A 44 2.70 11.91 -1.72
N ILE A 45 3.79 11.66 -0.96
CA ILE A 45 4.73 10.53 -0.92
C ILE A 45 5.60 10.45 0.36
N SER A 46 5.99 9.23 0.74
CA SER A 46 7.35 8.75 1.10
C SER A 46 7.59 7.40 0.40
N LEU A 47 8.81 6.86 0.28
CA LEU A 47 9.10 5.83 -0.76
C LEU A 47 9.88 4.55 -0.39
N TYR A 48 10.46 4.42 0.80
CA TYR A 48 11.24 3.23 1.15
C TYR A 48 11.02 2.82 2.61
N GLN A 49 10.37 1.68 2.82
CA GLN A 49 10.06 1.18 4.16
C GLN A 49 11.30 0.70 4.96
N GLY A 50 12.36 0.26 4.27
CA GLY A 50 13.53 -0.35 4.91
C GLY A 50 13.21 -1.68 5.60
N ASN A 51 14.01 -2.05 6.61
CA ASN A 51 13.85 -3.29 7.38
C ASN A 51 12.74 -3.15 8.46
N CYS A 52 11.59 -2.64 8.04
CA CYS A 52 10.39 -2.43 8.84
C CYS A 52 9.21 -2.90 7.98
N PRO A 53 8.37 -3.85 8.45
CA PRO A 53 7.21 -4.36 7.72
C PRO A 53 6.02 -3.38 7.75
N SER A 54 6.31 -2.09 7.54
CA SER A 54 5.40 -0.95 7.62
C SER A 54 4.68 -0.64 6.30
N CYS A 55 4.73 -1.54 5.30
CA CYS A 55 4.07 -1.31 4.01
C CYS A 55 2.56 -1.01 4.14
N TRP A 56 1.89 -1.56 5.14
CA TRP A 56 0.50 -1.25 5.49
C TRP A 56 0.30 0.18 6.01
N ILE A 57 1.31 0.77 6.64
CA ILE A 57 1.36 2.17 7.07
C ILE A 57 1.66 3.07 5.88
N PHE A 58 2.67 2.77 5.05
CA PHE A 58 2.92 3.51 3.80
C PHE A 58 1.68 3.51 2.90
N SER A 59 1.06 2.35 2.73
CA SER A 59 -0.25 2.16 2.08
C SER A 59 -1.28 3.13 2.65
N ALA A 60 -1.53 3.12 3.97
CA ALA A 60 -2.56 3.95 4.63
C ALA A 60 -2.25 5.46 4.71
N VAL A 61 -0.99 5.86 4.88
CA VAL A 61 -0.59 7.26 4.97
C VAL A 61 -0.58 7.89 3.60
N GLN A 62 0.05 7.23 2.64
CA GLN A 62 -0.09 7.61 1.23
C GLN A 62 -1.55 7.55 0.83
N ASN A 63 -2.36 6.73 1.49
CA ASN A 63 -3.79 6.92 1.50
C ASN A 63 -4.18 8.37 1.86
N VAL A 64 -4.20 8.74 3.13
CA VAL A 64 -4.83 10.01 3.55
C VAL A 64 -4.39 11.25 2.73
N GLU A 65 -3.14 11.27 2.23
CA GLU A 65 -2.62 12.27 1.28
C GLU A 65 -3.53 12.62 0.06
N SER A 66 -4.09 11.69 -0.74
CA SER A 66 -4.92 12.06 -1.93
C SER A 66 -6.41 11.73 -1.93
N VAL A 67 -7.00 10.97 -1.00
CA VAL A 67 -8.44 11.25 -0.76
C VAL A 67 -8.59 12.69 -0.26
N TYR A 68 -7.65 13.19 0.55
CA TYR A 68 -7.62 14.60 0.91
C TYR A 68 -7.27 15.51 -0.28
N ALA A 69 -6.25 15.20 -1.11
CA ALA A 69 -5.94 16.03 -2.28
C ALA A 69 -7.06 16.06 -3.34
N VAL A 70 -7.74 14.94 -3.62
CA VAL A 70 -8.90 14.89 -4.53
C VAL A 70 -10.09 15.67 -3.94
N LYS A 71 -10.39 15.50 -2.65
CA LYS A 71 -11.55 16.13 -2.01
C LYS A 71 -11.36 17.62 -1.69
N LYS A 72 -10.15 18.03 -1.30
CA LYS A 72 -9.83 19.37 -0.78
C LYS A 72 -8.87 20.18 -1.65
N GLY A 73 -8.43 19.64 -2.79
CA GLY A 73 -7.52 20.31 -3.73
C GLY A 73 -6.10 20.54 -3.19
N LYS A 74 -5.74 19.92 -2.06
CA LYS A 74 -4.48 20.18 -1.35
C LYS A 74 -3.75 18.88 -1.00
N LEU A 75 -2.56 18.72 -1.55
CA LEU A 75 -1.67 17.61 -1.24
C LEU A 75 -0.74 17.96 -0.06
N TYR A 76 -0.46 16.98 0.78
CA TYR A 76 0.61 17.00 1.78
C TYR A 76 1.46 15.74 1.62
N SER A 77 2.72 15.79 2.06
CA SER A 77 3.52 14.60 2.39
C SER A 77 3.41 14.40 3.91
N LEU A 78 2.92 13.24 4.34
CA LEU A 78 2.54 12.95 5.72
C LEU A 78 3.49 11.93 6.37
N SER A 79 3.59 11.95 7.69
CA SER A 79 4.52 11.06 8.41
C SER A 79 3.97 9.63 8.57
N GLU A 80 4.62 8.64 7.94
CA GLU A 80 4.48 7.23 8.35
C GLU A 80 5.03 6.98 9.76
N GLN A 81 6.10 7.68 10.15
CA GLN A 81 6.80 7.47 11.41
C GLN A 81 5.94 7.80 12.63
N GLN A 82 5.05 8.80 12.53
CA GLN A 82 4.12 9.15 13.59
C GLN A 82 3.21 7.96 13.96
N LEU A 83 2.82 7.11 13.00
CA LEU A 83 2.02 5.91 13.28
C LEU A 83 2.86 4.77 13.85
N ILE A 84 4.08 4.59 13.35
CA ILE A 84 5.06 3.65 13.90
C ILE A 84 5.30 3.95 15.38
N ASP A 85 5.75 5.16 15.72
CA ASP A 85 6.17 5.52 17.08
C ASP A 85 5.00 5.61 18.08
N CYS A 86 3.79 5.98 17.62
CA CYS A 86 2.66 6.26 18.51
C CYS A 86 1.59 5.17 18.60
N ARG A 87 1.55 4.19 17.67
CA ARG A 87 0.45 3.21 17.61
C ARG A 87 0.80 1.81 17.12
N ALA A 88 1.83 1.65 16.28
CA ALA A 88 2.02 0.43 15.50
C ALA A 88 3.34 -0.33 15.76
N GLY A 89 4.42 0.38 16.08
CA GLY A 89 5.78 -0.16 15.99
C GLY A 89 6.17 -0.54 14.54
N CYS A 90 7.32 -1.20 14.40
CA CYS A 90 7.71 -1.88 13.15
C CYS A 90 7.15 -3.32 13.12
N SER A 91 5.84 -3.45 13.32
CA SER A 91 5.14 -4.73 13.34
C SER A 91 4.19 -4.86 12.14
N SER A 92 3.95 -6.09 11.74
CA SER A 92 2.95 -6.45 10.72
C SER A 92 1.56 -5.98 11.13
N GLY A 93 0.76 -5.58 10.15
CA GLY A 93 -0.58 -5.06 10.40
C GLY A 93 -1.32 -4.80 9.11
N TRP A 94 -2.40 -4.02 9.20
CA TRP A 94 -3.31 -3.81 8.09
C TRP A 94 -3.67 -2.35 7.96
N SER A 95 -3.83 -1.88 6.73
CA SER A 95 -4.04 -0.47 6.45
C SER A 95 -5.30 0.12 7.12
N MET A 96 -6.30 -0.70 7.51
CA MET A 96 -7.41 -0.25 8.39
C MET A 96 -6.89 0.40 9.67
N ASN A 97 -5.97 -0.30 10.30
CA ASN A 97 -5.63 -0.05 11.68
C ASN A 97 -4.81 1.23 11.73
N ALA A 98 -3.99 1.47 10.70
CA ALA A 98 -3.35 2.76 10.46
C ALA A 98 -4.37 3.90 10.33
N LEU A 99 -5.51 3.71 9.64
CA LEU A 99 -6.50 4.78 9.45
C LEU A 99 -7.38 5.06 10.65
N ARG A 100 -7.86 3.99 11.29
CA ARG A 100 -8.49 4.10 12.61
C ARG A 100 -7.54 4.81 13.56
N ASN A 101 -6.24 4.53 13.50
CA ASN A 101 -5.22 5.25 14.25
C ASN A 101 -5.08 6.72 13.84
N ILE A 102 -4.96 7.06 12.54
CA ILE A 102 -4.94 8.46 12.06
C ILE A 102 -6.14 9.24 12.61
N ARG A 103 -7.35 8.71 12.38
CA ARG A 103 -8.60 9.31 12.85
C ARG A 103 -8.62 9.51 14.35
N ASN A 104 -8.31 8.46 15.10
CA ASN A 104 -8.38 8.44 16.57
C ASN A 104 -7.21 9.21 17.23
N MET A 105 -6.11 9.46 16.51
CA MET A 105 -5.05 10.40 16.94
C MET A 105 -5.45 11.86 16.71
N GLY A 106 -6.43 12.12 15.83
CA GLY A 106 -6.85 13.45 15.45
C GLY A 106 -6.04 14.05 14.30
N GLY A 107 -5.33 13.22 13.52
CA GLY A 107 -4.61 13.63 12.32
C GLY A 107 -3.13 13.24 12.26
N LEU A 108 -2.48 13.65 11.16
CA LEU A 108 -1.04 13.46 10.91
C LEU A 108 -0.31 14.80 10.75
N GLU A 109 0.90 14.86 11.29
CA GLU A 109 1.95 15.82 10.95
C GLU A 109 2.53 15.51 9.56
N ARG A 110 3.27 16.48 9.01
CA ARG A 110 4.02 16.27 7.76
C ARG A 110 5.28 15.43 8.00
N GLU A 111 5.73 14.73 6.97
CA GLU A 111 7.05 14.09 6.95
C GLU A 111 8.20 15.12 7.19
N SER A 112 8.01 16.39 6.79
CA SER A 112 8.96 17.47 7.11
C SER A 112 9.16 17.71 8.60
N ASP A 113 8.12 17.47 9.39
CA ASP A 113 8.02 17.78 10.82
C ASP A 113 8.28 16.55 11.70
N TYR A 114 7.87 15.37 11.23
CA TYR A 114 8.06 14.08 11.89
C TYR A 114 8.64 13.07 10.88
N ARG A 115 9.95 13.14 10.66
CA ARG A 115 10.65 12.36 9.61
C ARG A 115 10.69 10.85 9.85
N TYR A 116 10.69 10.09 8.76
CA TYR A 116 10.92 8.66 8.72
C TYR A 116 12.32 8.25 9.18
N THR A 117 12.39 7.21 10.02
CA THR A 117 13.63 6.59 10.51
C THR A 117 13.69 5.09 10.21
N GLY A 118 12.57 4.44 9.89
CA GLY A 118 12.54 3.01 9.56
C GLY A 118 12.73 2.07 10.75
N VAL A 119 12.61 2.57 11.97
CA VAL A 119 12.69 1.81 13.22
C VAL A 119 11.63 2.31 14.20
N GLY A 120 11.21 1.49 15.16
CA GLY A 120 10.29 1.94 16.22
C GLY A 120 10.96 2.89 17.20
N GLY A 121 10.44 4.11 17.34
CA GLY A 121 10.89 5.11 18.31
C GLY A 121 9.82 5.48 19.33
N SER A 122 10.15 6.43 20.22
CA SER A 122 9.18 7.01 21.16
C SER A 122 8.26 8.00 20.45
N CYS A 123 6.96 7.94 20.76
CA CYS A 123 5.96 8.88 20.23
C CYS A 123 6.28 10.34 20.56
N ARG A 124 6.50 11.16 19.51
CA ARG A 124 6.78 12.61 19.61
C ARG A 124 5.63 13.48 19.09
N TYR A 125 4.44 12.89 18.86
CA TYR A 125 3.34 13.51 18.12
C TYR A 125 2.87 14.81 18.77
N ASN A 126 2.94 15.90 18.02
CA ASN A 126 2.40 17.20 18.39
C ASN A 126 1.08 17.46 17.66
N ARG A 127 -0.03 17.34 18.40
CA ARG A 127 -1.38 17.60 17.87
C ARG A 127 -1.56 19.01 17.28
N GLY A 128 -0.78 20.00 17.75
CA GLY A 128 -0.78 21.36 17.19
C GLY A 128 -0.09 21.48 15.81
N LYS A 129 0.59 20.43 15.35
CA LYS A 129 1.21 20.34 14.02
C LYS A 129 0.45 19.44 13.04
N ALA A 130 -0.64 18.79 13.45
CA ALA A 130 -1.43 17.95 12.56
C ALA A 130 -2.05 18.79 11.42
N VAL A 131 -1.78 18.43 10.16
CA VAL A 131 -2.13 19.26 8.98
C VAL A 131 -3.41 18.83 8.27
N LEU A 132 -3.91 17.63 8.59
CA LEU A 132 -5.22 17.11 8.22
C LEU A 132 -5.66 15.99 9.19
N ASN A 133 -6.91 15.57 9.07
CA ASN A 133 -7.44 14.31 9.60
C ASN A 133 -8.46 13.74 8.60
N ILE A 134 -8.94 12.51 8.84
CA ILE A 134 -10.05 11.88 8.11
C ILE A 134 -11.30 11.78 8.98
N ASP A 135 -12.47 11.67 8.35
CA ASP A 135 -13.74 11.41 9.01
C ASP A 135 -13.93 9.89 9.27
N GLY A 136 -13.42 9.05 8.36
CA GLY A 136 -13.68 7.62 8.38
C GLY A 136 -12.89 6.81 7.35
N ALA A 137 -13.23 5.52 7.33
CA ALA A 137 -12.56 4.44 6.60
C ALA A 137 -13.60 3.32 6.41
N ILE A 138 -13.82 2.87 5.17
CA ILE A 138 -14.93 1.99 4.76
C ILE A 138 -14.49 0.93 3.74
N SER A 139 -15.21 -0.19 3.68
CA SER A 139 -14.89 -1.29 2.77
C SER A 139 -15.40 -1.04 1.36
N LEU A 140 -14.58 -1.35 0.36
CA LEU A 140 -15.13 -1.76 -0.93
C LEU A 140 -15.48 -3.25 -0.87
N ALA A 141 -16.29 -3.72 -1.82
CA ALA A 141 -16.47 -5.14 -2.05
C ALA A 141 -15.25 -5.71 -2.79
N ALA A 142 -15.04 -7.02 -2.70
CA ALA A 142 -13.98 -7.74 -3.42
C ALA A 142 -14.33 -7.94 -4.91
N ASP A 143 -14.63 -6.85 -5.60
CA ASP A 143 -15.14 -6.78 -6.96
C ASP A 143 -14.30 -5.79 -7.78
N GLU A 144 -13.58 -6.28 -8.78
CA GLU A 144 -12.64 -5.47 -9.57
C GLU A 144 -13.31 -4.39 -10.44
N TYR A 145 -14.63 -4.46 -10.67
CA TYR A 145 -15.39 -3.42 -11.37
C TYR A 145 -15.81 -2.30 -10.40
N LEU A 146 -16.33 -2.63 -9.22
CA LEU A 146 -16.66 -1.64 -8.18
C LEU A 146 -15.40 -0.92 -7.68
N ILE A 147 -14.29 -1.63 -7.55
CA ILE A 147 -12.96 -1.05 -7.29
C ILE A 147 -12.57 -0.08 -8.42
N ALA A 148 -12.68 -0.48 -9.69
CA ALA A 148 -12.36 0.38 -10.82
C ALA A 148 -13.25 1.64 -10.89
N GLN A 149 -14.54 1.55 -10.56
CA GLN A 149 -15.43 2.71 -10.48
C GLN A 149 -15.02 3.64 -9.34
N HIS A 150 -14.78 3.10 -8.15
CA HIS A 150 -14.37 3.90 -7.00
C HIS A 150 -13.03 4.62 -7.26
N LEU A 151 -12.11 3.96 -7.97
CA LEU A 151 -10.79 4.48 -8.36
C LEU A 151 -10.87 5.78 -9.18
N VAL A 152 -11.91 5.91 -10.00
CA VAL A 152 -12.13 7.06 -10.88
C VAL A 152 -12.84 8.20 -10.16
N HIS A 153 -13.76 7.88 -9.23
CA HIS A 153 -14.63 8.87 -8.60
C HIS A 153 -14.06 9.50 -7.32
N TYR A 154 -13.25 8.78 -6.54
CA TYR A 154 -12.81 9.21 -5.21
C TYR A 154 -11.29 9.31 -5.03
N GLY A 155 -10.53 8.71 -5.95
CA GLY A 155 -9.06 8.69 -5.96
C GLY A 155 -8.51 7.28 -6.18
N PRO A 156 -7.18 7.11 -6.21
CA PRO A 156 -6.46 5.82 -6.24
C PRO A 156 -6.97 4.80 -5.18
N ILE A 157 -6.48 3.55 -5.14
CA ILE A 157 -6.94 2.54 -4.16
C ILE A 157 -5.77 1.70 -3.60
N SER A 158 -5.25 1.94 -2.41
CA SER A 158 -4.47 0.98 -1.62
C SER A 158 -5.00 -0.44 -1.73
N VAL A 159 -4.20 -1.49 -1.52
CA VAL A 159 -4.68 -2.89 -1.61
C VAL A 159 -3.70 -3.80 -0.89
N ALA A 160 -4.16 -4.95 -0.38
CA ALA A 160 -3.28 -6.00 0.08
C ALA A 160 -3.41 -7.28 -0.77
N PHE A 161 -2.27 -7.89 -1.09
CA PHE A 161 -2.17 -9.07 -1.97
C PHE A 161 -0.97 -9.93 -1.58
N ASN A 162 -0.82 -11.09 -2.22
CA ASN A 162 0.36 -11.95 -2.04
C ASN A 162 1.51 -11.51 -2.99
N ALA A 163 2.58 -10.96 -2.42
CA ALA A 163 3.73 -10.42 -3.15
C ALA A 163 4.96 -11.34 -3.19
N ARG A 164 5.15 -12.18 -2.15
CA ARG A 164 6.28 -13.12 -2.06
C ARG A 164 6.41 -13.97 -3.31
N ASP A 165 5.27 -14.51 -3.75
CA ASP A 165 5.20 -15.52 -4.80
C ASP A 165 5.02 -14.87 -6.21
N SER A 166 5.10 -13.53 -6.31
CA SER A 166 4.61 -12.81 -7.51
C SER A 166 5.44 -11.62 -8.03
N ILE A 167 6.09 -10.80 -7.18
CA ILE A 167 6.71 -9.54 -7.65
C ILE A 167 8.14 -9.24 -7.19
N MET A 168 8.78 -10.04 -6.33
CA MET A 168 10.11 -9.75 -5.74
C MET A 168 11.14 -9.21 -6.76
N HIS A 169 11.33 -9.91 -7.89
CA HIS A 169 12.31 -9.55 -8.94
C HIS A 169 11.72 -8.77 -10.14
N TYR A 170 10.54 -8.17 -10.01
CA TYR A 170 9.85 -7.48 -11.11
C TYR A 170 10.63 -6.26 -11.64
N LYS A 171 10.63 -6.09 -12.97
CA LYS A 171 11.28 -4.98 -13.69
C LYS A 171 10.31 -4.14 -14.52
N GLY A 172 9.34 -4.76 -15.19
CA GLY A 172 8.34 -4.06 -16.02
C GLY A 172 7.38 -5.01 -16.74
N GLY A 173 6.30 -4.48 -17.32
CA GLY A 173 5.25 -5.26 -18.00
C GLY A 173 4.12 -5.73 -17.07
N ILE A 174 3.16 -6.50 -17.57
CA ILE A 174 1.95 -6.89 -16.81
C ILE A 174 2.16 -8.25 -16.13
N VAL A 175 2.19 -8.25 -14.79
CA VAL A 175 2.25 -9.47 -13.96
C VAL A 175 0.93 -10.21 -14.07
N LYS A 176 0.93 -11.35 -14.76
CA LYS A 176 -0.20 -12.26 -14.88
C LYS A 176 0.26 -13.66 -14.46
N ILE A 177 0.00 -14.00 -13.20
CA ILE A 177 0.43 -15.23 -12.56
C ILE A 177 -0.82 -16.06 -12.20
N SER A 178 -0.77 -17.37 -12.50
CA SER A 178 -1.91 -18.29 -12.32
C SER A 178 -2.08 -18.81 -10.89
N SER A 179 -1.04 -18.69 -10.05
CA SER A 179 -1.01 -19.21 -8.69
C SER A 179 -0.12 -18.34 -7.81
N CYS A 180 -0.69 -17.73 -6.77
CA CYS A 180 0.00 -17.06 -5.68
C CYS A 180 -0.64 -17.55 -4.37
N GLY A 181 0.07 -17.47 -3.23
CA GLY A 181 -0.48 -17.89 -1.94
C GLY A 181 -1.79 -17.16 -1.58
N HIS A 182 -2.71 -17.86 -0.91
CA HIS A 182 -4.04 -17.31 -0.55
C HIS A 182 -4.00 -16.23 0.56
N VAL A 183 -2.90 -16.14 1.31
CA VAL A 183 -2.70 -15.15 2.36
C VAL A 183 -1.99 -13.94 1.76
N ALA A 184 -2.59 -12.76 1.86
CA ALA A 184 -1.93 -11.51 1.50
C ALA A 184 -0.79 -11.20 2.48
N ASP A 185 0.35 -10.75 1.97
CA ASP A 185 1.55 -10.44 2.74
C ASP A 185 2.19 -9.10 2.34
N HIS A 186 1.59 -8.34 1.42
CA HIS A 186 2.05 -6.98 1.11
C HIS A 186 0.89 -6.01 0.93
N SER A 187 1.07 -4.78 1.41
CA SER A 187 0.13 -3.67 1.23
C SER A 187 0.76 -2.59 0.36
N VAL A 188 0.05 -2.19 -0.70
CA VAL A 188 0.53 -1.30 -1.78
C VAL A 188 -0.56 -0.32 -2.20
N LEU A 189 -0.33 0.49 -3.24
CA LEU A 189 -1.23 1.51 -3.76
C LEU A 189 -1.71 1.19 -5.18
N LEU A 190 -2.94 0.75 -5.43
CA LEU A 190 -3.53 0.87 -6.78
C LEU A 190 -3.64 2.36 -7.13
N VAL A 191 -3.36 2.74 -8.37
CA VAL A 191 -3.25 4.16 -8.79
C VAL A 191 -3.81 4.46 -10.17
N GLY A 192 -4.34 3.44 -10.83
CA GLY A 192 -5.00 3.52 -12.14
C GLY A 192 -5.31 2.11 -12.65
N TYR A 193 -5.95 2.03 -13.80
CA TYR A 193 -6.05 0.83 -14.60
C TYR A 193 -5.89 1.18 -16.08
N GLY A 194 -5.68 0.15 -16.89
CA GLY A 194 -5.68 0.28 -18.34
C GLY A 194 -5.95 -1.05 -19.03
N SER A 195 -5.58 -1.09 -20.30
CA SER A 195 -5.46 -2.29 -21.12
C SER A 195 -4.34 -2.07 -22.14
N GLU A 196 -3.47 -3.05 -22.33
CA GLU A 196 -2.35 -3.02 -23.29
C GLU A 196 -2.42 -4.31 -24.12
N ASN A 197 -2.49 -4.20 -25.45
CA ASN A 197 -2.61 -5.34 -26.37
C ASN A 197 -3.75 -6.32 -25.99
N GLY A 198 -4.88 -5.79 -25.50
CA GLY A 198 -6.03 -6.57 -25.03
C GLY A 198 -5.90 -7.15 -23.61
N ILE A 199 -4.77 -6.95 -22.92
CA ILE A 199 -4.55 -7.41 -21.55
C ILE A 199 -4.97 -6.29 -20.57
N PRO A 200 -6.10 -6.40 -19.85
CA PRO A 200 -6.47 -5.46 -18.80
C PRO A 200 -5.50 -5.54 -17.61
N TYR A 201 -5.11 -4.37 -17.09
CA TYR A 201 -4.21 -4.28 -15.95
C TYR A 201 -4.63 -3.21 -14.94
N TRP A 202 -4.12 -3.40 -13.73
CA TRP A 202 -4.00 -2.48 -12.62
C TRP A 202 -2.63 -1.78 -12.68
N ILE A 203 -2.57 -0.48 -12.38
CA ILE A 203 -1.30 0.24 -12.14
C ILE A 203 -1.14 0.38 -10.63
N VAL A 204 -0.03 -0.08 -10.07
CA VAL A 204 0.16 -0.20 -8.62
C VAL A 204 1.50 0.43 -8.20
N LYS A 205 1.49 1.32 -7.20
CA LYS A 205 2.67 1.92 -6.57
C LYS A 205 3.14 1.07 -5.39
N ASN A 206 4.45 0.91 -5.25
CA ASN A 206 5.09 0.10 -4.22
C ASN A 206 5.91 0.96 -3.22
N SER A 207 6.26 0.39 -2.06
CA SER A 207 7.04 1.00 -0.97
C SER A 207 8.52 0.58 -0.94
N TRP A 208 9.02 0.04 -2.05
CA TRP A 208 10.37 -0.53 -2.21
C TRP A 208 11.35 0.38 -2.98
N GLY A 209 11.09 1.69 -3.00
CA GLY A 209 11.95 2.69 -3.64
C GLY A 209 11.78 2.81 -5.15
N LYS A 210 12.19 3.97 -5.69
CA LYS A 210 12.03 4.35 -7.11
C LYS A 210 12.83 3.50 -8.12
N TRP A 211 13.75 2.66 -7.66
CA TRP A 211 14.64 1.85 -8.50
C TRP A 211 14.10 0.44 -8.77
N TRP A 212 13.06 0.03 -8.05
CA TRP A 212 12.36 -1.23 -8.25
C TRP A 212 11.24 -1.05 -9.28
N GLY A 213 11.02 -2.06 -10.13
CA GLY A 213 9.94 -2.06 -11.13
C GLY A 213 9.91 -0.84 -12.06
N GLU A 214 8.70 -0.43 -12.43
CA GLU A 214 8.42 0.71 -13.30
C GLU A 214 8.49 2.03 -12.50
N LYS A 215 9.70 2.41 -12.09
CA LYS A 215 10.00 3.62 -11.29
C LYS A 215 9.34 3.63 -9.89
N GLY A 216 9.28 2.48 -9.22
CA GLY A 216 8.58 2.28 -7.95
C GLY A 216 7.11 1.85 -8.12
N TYR A 217 6.68 1.54 -9.35
CA TYR A 217 5.36 1.00 -9.67
C TYR A 217 5.47 -0.38 -10.32
N PHE A 218 4.35 -1.08 -10.42
CA PHE A 218 4.19 -2.29 -11.23
C PHE A 218 2.81 -2.34 -11.87
N ARG A 219 2.67 -3.14 -12.93
CA ARG A 219 1.38 -3.46 -13.53
C ARG A 219 1.03 -4.92 -13.23
N MET A 220 -0.19 -5.16 -12.78
CA MET A 220 -0.71 -6.51 -12.48
C MET A 220 -2.00 -6.74 -13.25
N TYR A 221 -2.26 -7.98 -13.65
CA TYR A 221 -3.47 -8.35 -14.40
C TYR A 221 -4.74 -8.03 -13.60
N ARG A 222 -5.79 -7.59 -14.32
CA ARG A 222 -7.10 -7.21 -13.78
C ARG A 222 -8.20 -8.05 -14.40
N GLY A 223 -9.18 -8.50 -13.61
CA GLY A 223 -10.32 -9.30 -14.07
C GLY A 223 -10.24 -10.80 -13.75
N ARG A 224 -9.37 -11.18 -12.80
CA ARG A 224 -9.30 -12.53 -12.16
C ARG A 224 -8.83 -12.46 -10.70
N ASN A 225 -8.90 -11.29 -10.05
CA ASN A 225 -8.46 -11.04 -8.68
C ASN A 225 -7.02 -11.55 -8.41
N THR A 226 -6.08 -11.17 -9.27
CA THR A 226 -4.73 -11.73 -9.29
C THR A 226 -4.03 -11.53 -7.93
N CYS A 227 -3.51 -12.63 -7.38
CA CYS A 227 -2.91 -12.72 -6.05
C CYS A 227 -3.78 -12.17 -4.88
N GLY A 228 -5.10 -12.10 -5.06
CA GLY A 228 -6.04 -11.64 -4.04
C GLY A 228 -6.17 -10.12 -3.90
N ILE A 229 -5.65 -9.33 -4.84
CA ILE A 229 -5.62 -7.85 -4.79
C ILE A 229 -6.99 -7.20 -4.45
N ALA A 230 -8.11 -7.80 -4.88
CA ALA A 230 -9.44 -7.27 -4.61
C ALA A 230 -9.99 -7.66 -3.21
N ASN A 231 -9.49 -8.74 -2.59
CA ASN A 231 -9.97 -9.23 -1.28
C ASN A 231 -9.83 -8.18 -0.18
N HIS A 232 -8.79 -7.36 -0.32
CA HIS A 232 -8.42 -6.30 0.60
C HIS A 232 -8.41 -4.96 -0.12
N ALA A 233 -9.50 -4.70 -0.85
CA ALA A 233 -9.81 -3.45 -1.55
C ALA A 233 -10.96 -2.65 -0.88
N VAL A 234 -10.95 -1.32 -0.99
CA VAL A 234 -10.64 -0.55 0.24
C VAL A 234 -10.94 0.98 -0.01
N THR A 235 -11.39 1.84 0.97
CA THR A 235 -11.47 3.35 0.84
C THR A 235 -11.66 4.25 2.11
N ALA A 236 -11.33 5.57 2.02
CA ALA A 236 -11.40 6.62 3.08
C ALA A 236 -12.60 7.53 2.92
N VAL A 237 -12.94 8.19 4.04
CA VAL A 237 -13.90 9.29 4.05
C VAL A 237 -13.20 10.57 4.50
N VAL A 238 -13.19 11.55 3.59
CA VAL A 238 -12.95 12.97 3.87
C VAL A 238 -14.15 13.75 3.33
N ASN A 239 -14.76 14.58 4.18
CA ASN A 239 -15.94 15.40 3.87
C ASN A 239 -15.57 16.85 3.57
#